data_AF-A0A484ZXN6-F1
#
_entry.id   AF-A0A484ZXN6-F1
#
_cell.length_a   1.000
_cell.length_b   1.000
_cell.length_c   1.000
_cell.angle_alpha   90.00
_cell.angle_beta   90.00
_cell.angle_gamma   90.00
#
_symmetry.space_group_name_H-M   'P 1'
#
loop_
_entity.id
_entity.type
_entity.pdbx_description
1 polymer ?
#
loop_
_entity_poly.entity_id
_entity_poly.type
_entity_poly.pdbx_seq_one_letter_code
_entity_poly.pdbx_strand_id
1 'polypeptide(L)' 'MSFHPIRLIIQACDRAISDRDFDSLMMHYADDAALVIKPEWLSMVKENIRKAFIAISDHFSEPVGS' A
#
# COMPACT_ATOMS: atom_id res chain seq x y z
N MET A 1 23.04 7.33 -15.13
CA MET A 1 23.02 6.68 -13.80
C MET A 1 21.86 5.69 -13.79
N SER A 2 22.14 4.41 -13.71
CA SER A 2 21.11 3.37 -13.58
C SER A 2 20.56 3.45 -12.16
N PHE A 3 19.26 3.71 -12.00
CA PHE A 3 18.64 3.68 -10.69
C PHE A 3 18.66 2.26 -10.15
N HIS A 4 18.92 2.12 -8.84
CA HIS A 4 18.86 0.81 -8.20
C HIS A 4 17.47 0.21 -8.39
N PRO A 5 17.33 -1.09 -8.72
CA PRO A 5 16.03 -1.73 -8.97
C PRO A 5 15.01 -1.49 -7.86
N ILE A 6 15.45 -1.48 -6.60
CA ILE A 6 14.58 -1.19 -5.44
C ILE A 6 13.92 0.19 -5.50
N ARG A 7 14.62 1.20 -6.04
CA ARG A 7 14.12 2.57 -6.13
C ARG A 7 13.01 2.68 -7.18
N LEU A 8 13.12 1.90 -8.25
CA LEU A 8 12.07 1.80 -9.27
C LEU A 8 10.81 1.14 -8.68
N ILE A 9 10.97 0.12 -7.83
CA ILE A 9 9.87 -0.55 -7.14
C ILE A 9 9.18 0.41 -6.18
N ILE A 10 9.93 1.14 -5.35
CA ILE A 10 9.36 2.15 -4.42
C ILE A 10 8.56 3.20 -5.19
N GLN A 11 9.09 3.73 -6.30
CA GLN A 11 8.36 4.68 -7.14
C GLN A 11 7.12 4.10 -7.84
N ALA A 12 7.10 2.80 -8.13
CA ALA A 12 5.91 2.14 -8.65
C ALA A 12 4.84 2.04 -7.56
N CYS A 13 5.22 1.65 -6.35
CA CYS A 13 4.33 1.61 -5.19
C CYS A 13 3.73 2.98 -4.85
N ASP A 14 4.55 4.05 -4.82
CA ASP A 14 4.07 5.42 -4.53
C ASP A 14 3.02 5.89 -5.54
N ARG A 15 3.22 5.58 -6.82
CA ARG A 15 2.25 5.88 -7.88
C ARG A 15 0.97 5.08 -7.71
N ALA A 16 1.09 3.77 -7.49
CA ALA A 16 -0.06 2.90 -7.25
C ALA A 16 -0.90 3.34 -6.04
N ILE A 17 -0.27 3.79 -4.95
CA ILE A 17 -0.97 4.33 -3.78
C ILE A 17 -1.71 5.62 -4.11
N SER A 18 -1.05 6.53 -4.85
CA SER A 18 -1.60 7.83 -5.23
C SER A 18 -2.80 7.69 -6.18
N ASP A 19 -2.71 6.76 -7.13
CA ASP A 19 -3.77 6.45 -8.10
C ASP A 19 -4.85 5.52 -7.52
N ARG A 20 -4.71 5.11 -6.24
CA ARG A 20 -5.57 4.12 -5.55
C ARG A 20 -5.66 2.78 -6.28
N ASP A 21 -4.64 2.44 -7.07
CA ASP A 21 -4.49 1.15 -7.74
C ASP A 21 -3.85 0.13 -6.79
N PHE A 22 -4.67 -0.39 -5.88
CA PHE A 22 -4.23 -1.37 -4.90
C PHE A 22 -3.93 -2.73 -5.53
N ASP A 23 -4.49 -3.04 -6.70
CA ASP A 23 -4.24 -4.33 -7.37
C ASP A 23 -2.82 -4.36 -7.96
N SER A 24 -2.37 -3.26 -8.58
CA SER A 24 -0.97 -3.11 -8.99
C SER A 24 -0.01 -3.02 -7.80
N LEU A 25 -0.40 -2.34 -6.72
CA LEU A 25 0.39 -2.29 -5.49
C LEU A 25 0.66 -3.71 -4.96
N MET A 26 -0.35 -4.59 -4.95
CA MET A 26 -0.22 -5.96 -4.48
C MET A 26 0.72 -6.81 -5.34
N MET A 27 0.97 -6.49 -6.61
CA MET A 27 1.94 -7.22 -7.43
C MET A 27 3.38 -7.10 -6.92
N HIS A 28 3.68 -6.06 -6.13
CA HIS A 28 4.99 -5.83 -5.54
C HIS A 28 5.19 -6.50 -4.17
N TYR A 29 4.13 -7.04 -3.57
CA TYR A 29 4.19 -7.73 -2.27
C TYR A 29 4.25 -9.25 -2.46
N ALA A 30 5.15 -9.89 -1.72
CA ALA A 30 5.20 -11.34 -1.58
C ALA A 30 3.97 -11.85 -0.80
N ASP A 31 3.63 -13.14 -0.96
CA ASP A 31 2.45 -13.73 -0.31
C ASP A 31 2.60 -13.80 1.22
N ASP A 32 3.83 -13.78 1.73
CA ASP A 32 4.20 -13.75 3.15
C ASP A 32 4.51 -12.33 3.66
N ALA A 33 4.16 -11.30 2.89
CA ALA A 33 4.40 -9.92 3.29
C ALA A 33 3.63 -9.56 4.58
N ALA A 34 4.30 -8.84 5.47
CA ALA A 34 3.71 -8.29 6.68
C ALA A 34 3.69 -6.75 6.61
N LEU A 35 2.52 -6.15 6.84
CA LEU A 35 2.36 -4.72 7.03
C LEU A 35 2.21 -4.40 8.52
N VAL A 36 3.09 -3.55 9.04
CA VAL A 36 3.01 -3.05 10.41
C VAL A 36 2.38 -1.66 10.38
N ILE A 37 1.16 -1.53 10.90
CA ILE A 37 0.46 -0.22 10.96
C ILE A 37 0.81 0.49 12.27
N LYS A 38 0.89 -0.29 13.35
CA LYS A 38 1.35 0.12 14.68
C LYS A 38 2.18 -1.03 15.27
N PRO A 39 3.04 -0.78 16.27
CA PRO A 39 3.87 -1.83 16.87
C PRO A 39 3.07 -3.06 17.32
N GLU A 40 1.83 -2.84 17.78
CA GLU A 40 0.90 -3.87 18.26
C GLU A 40 -0.01 -4.42 17.14
N TRP A 41 0.06 -3.88 15.92
CA TRP A 41 -0.84 -4.22 14.81
C TRP A 41 -0.08 -4.60 13.54
N LEU A 42 0.02 -5.91 13.35
CA LEU A 42 0.55 -6.57 12.16
C LEU A 42 -0.58 -7.14 11.30
N SER A 43 -0.45 -6.96 9.99
CA SER A 43 -1.29 -7.56 8.97
C SER A 43 -0.43 -8.49 8.12
N MET A 44 -0.57 -9.80 8.30
CA MET A 44 0.33 -10.83 7.74
C MET A 44 -0.19 -11.50 6.45
N VAL A 45 -1.34 -11.05 5.94
CA VAL A 45 -1.95 -11.61 4.73
C VAL A 45 -2.10 -10.51 3.70
N LYS A 46 -1.63 -10.74 2.48
CA LYS A 46 -1.69 -9.80 1.35
C LYS A 46 -3.09 -9.19 1.13
N GLU A 47 -4.14 -10.00 1.30
CA GLU A 47 -5.52 -9.50 1.25
C GLU A 47 -5.87 -8.55 2.41
N ASN A 48 -5.35 -8.80 3.61
CA ASN A 48 -5.54 -7.91 4.76
C ASN A 48 -4.72 -6.61 4.60
N ILE A 49 -3.56 -6.68 3.95
CA ILE A 49 -2.77 -5.49 3.56
C ILE A 49 -3.59 -4.63 2.60
N ARG A 50 -4.18 -5.22 1.55
CA ARG A 50 -5.06 -4.52 0.61
C ARG A 50 -6.23 -3.85 1.32
N LYS A 51 -6.94 -4.58 2.20
CA LYS A 51 -8.05 -4.04 2.99
C LYS A 51 -7.62 -2.89 3.90
N ALA A 52 -6.45 -3.00 4.53
CA ALA A 52 -5.91 -1.94 5.36
C ALA A 52 -5.60 -0.67 4.56
N PHE A 53 -4.97 -0.79 3.40
CA PHE A 53 -4.70 0.36 2.53
C PHE A 53 -5.97 1.04 2.02
N ILE A 54 -7.00 0.26 1.65
CA ILE A 54 -8.31 0.83 1.27
C ILE A 54 -8.93 1.58 2.45
N ALA A 55 -8.97 0.98 3.64
CA ALA A 55 -9.53 1.61 4.84
C ALA A 55 -8.77 2.90 5.24
N ILE A 56 -7.44 2.89 5.12
CA ILE A 56 -6.60 4.08 5.33
C ILE A 56 -6.94 5.14 4.27
N SER A 57 -6.97 4.77 2.98
CA SER A 57 -7.27 5.69 1.89
C SER A 57 -8.66 6.32 2.01
N ASP A 58 -9.67 5.55 2.41
CA ASP A 58 -11.02 6.04 2.68
C ASP A 58 -11.07 6.94 3.92
N HIS A 59 -10.32 6.62 4.98
CA HIS A 59 -10.26 7.45 6.19
C HIS A 59 -9.58 8.80 5.96
N PHE A 60 -8.53 8.83 5.13
CA PHE A 60 -7.81 10.06 4.78
C PHE A 60 -8.42 10.80 3.57
N SER A 61 -9.41 10.21 2.90
CA SER A 61 -10.28 10.92 1.95
C SER A 61 -11.44 11.53 2.75
N GLU A 62 -11.20 12.66 3.41
CA GLU A 62 -12.23 13.34 4.20
C GLU A 62 -13.53 13.59 3.40
N PRO A 63 -14.69 13.63 4.08
CA PRO A 63 -15.97 13.92 3.45
C PRO A 63 -15.93 15.31 2.81
N VAL A 64 -16.26 15.39 1.52
CA VAL A 64 -16.77 16.62 0.93
C VAL A 64 -17.99 17.01 1.77
N GLY A 65 -17.87 18.14 2.48
CA GLY A 65 -18.83 18.56 3.47
C GLY A 65 -20.26 18.59 2.96
N SER A 66 -21.20 18.33 3.89
CA SER A 66 -22.57 18.84 3.90
C SER A 66 -23.12 18.73 5.31
#